data_AF-A0A7K0IWS5-F1
#
_entry.id   AF-A0A7K0IWS5-F1
#
_cell.length_a   1.000
_cell.length_b   1.000
_cell.length_c   1.000
_cell.angle_alpha   90.00
_cell.angle_beta   90.00
_cell.angle_gamma   90.00
#
_symmetry.space_group_name_H-M   'P 1'
#
loop_
_entity.id
_entity.type
_entity.pdbx_description
1 polymer ?
#
loop_
_entity_poly.entity_id
_entity_poly.type
_entity_poly.pdbx_seq_one_letter_code
_entity_poly.pdbx_strand_id
1 'polypeptide(L)'
;MKQIISLLIIALFFAAPAMATQDDELLEKINKLEQQIQELKELKAQQKAGTVKQEQCLKAVGREKFCTCLGESLPREVSFEQYIHTIVTPKDTLGYAGMTAEQQKVIDLTIEVREKCIEKGFFK
;
A
#
# COMPACT_ATOMS: atom_id res chain seq x y z
N MET A 1 -19.66 -6.60 -81.92
CA MET A 1 -19.28 -7.92 -81.36
C MET A 1 -18.72 -7.67 -79.97
N LYS A 2 -19.50 -8.04 -78.95
CA LYS A 2 -19.17 -9.15 -78.03
C LYS A 2 -18.19 -8.64 -76.97
N GLN A 3 -18.69 -8.11 -75.85
CA GLN A 3 -18.96 -8.88 -74.63
C GLN A 3 -17.68 -9.55 -74.11
N ILE A 4 -17.44 -9.42 -72.81
CA ILE A 4 -16.33 -9.98 -72.02
C ILE A 4 -15.13 -9.02 -71.93
N ILE A 5 -15.16 -8.14 -70.94
CA ILE A 5 -14.17 -8.12 -69.83
C ILE A 5 -14.98 -7.56 -68.65
N SER A 6 -15.76 -8.48 -68.11
CA SER A 6 -16.43 -8.37 -66.83
C SER A 6 -15.52 -9.03 -65.79
N LEU A 7 -15.59 -8.55 -64.56
CA LEU A 7 -14.98 -9.11 -63.33
C LEU A 7 -13.47 -8.91 -63.15
N LEU A 8 -13.05 -7.81 -62.49
CA LEU A 8 -11.92 -7.82 -61.54
C LEU A 8 -11.68 -6.48 -60.81
N ILE A 9 -12.74 -5.77 -60.38
CA ILE A 9 -12.59 -4.58 -59.50
C ILE A 9 -13.63 -4.61 -58.38
N ILE A 10 -13.72 -5.72 -57.63
CA ILE A 10 -14.45 -5.78 -56.36
C ILE A 10 -13.71 -6.75 -55.42
N ALA A 11 -12.54 -6.36 -54.91
CA ALA A 11 -11.86 -7.13 -53.86
C ALA A 11 -10.82 -6.30 -53.08
N LEU A 12 -11.05 -5.01 -52.84
CA LEU A 12 -10.08 -4.14 -52.17
C LEU A 12 -10.62 -3.38 -50.93
N PHE A 13 -11.74 -3.82 -50.36
CA PHE A 13 -12.34 -3.14 -49.21
C PHE A 13 -12.57 -3.97 -47.93
N PHE A 14 -11.99 -5.18 -47.83
CA PHE A 14 -12.10 -5.97 -46.59
C PHE A 14 -10.76 -6.63 -46.24
N ALA A 15 -9.76 -5.80 -45.92
CA ALA A 15 -8.59 -6.25 -45.17
C ALA A 15 -8.68 -5.69 -43.74
N ALA A 16 -9.39 -6.46 -42.92
CA ALA A 16 -9.31 -6.68 -41.47
C ALA A 16 -9.07 -5.51 -40.47
N PRO A 17 -9.94 -5.36 -39.44
CA PRO A 17 -9.52 -4.83 -38.15
C PRO A 17 -8.80 -5.92 -37.35
N ALA A 18 -7.55 -6.25 -37.71
CA ALA A 18 -6.74 -7.24 -36.97
C ALA A 18 -5.62 -6.60 -36.12
N MET A 19 -5.44 -5.28 -36.21
CA MET A 19 -4.38 -4.56 -35.47
C MET A 19 -4.86 -4.02 -34.12
N ALA A 20 -6.17 -3.92 -33.88
CA ALA A 20 -6.69 -3.34 -32.63
C ALA A 20 -6.53 -4.26 -31.42
N THR A 21 -6.65 -5.59 -31.60
CA THR A 21 -6.68 -6.54 -30.48
C THR A 21 -5.31 -6.82 -29.85
N GLN A 22 -4.23 -6.68 -30.61
CA GLN A 22 -2.86 -6.89 -30.10
C GLN A 22 -2.34 -5.69 -29.30
N ASP A 23 -2.75 -4.48 -29.71
CA ASP A 23 -2.44 -3.24 -28.98
C ASP A 23 -3.21 -3.17 -27.65
N ASP A 24 -4.46 -3.64 -27.62
CA ASP A 24 -5.28 -3.70 -26.40
C ASP A 24 -4.69 -4.65 -25.35
N GLU A 25 -4.24 -5.85 -25.74
CA GLU A 25 -3.59 -6.81 -24.83
C GLU A 25 -2.25 -6.26 -24.30
N LEU A 26 -1.49 -5.56 -25.15
CA LEU A 26 -0.24 -4.93 -24.75
C LEU A 26 -0.48 -3.79 -23.74
N LEU A 27 -1.50 -2.95 -23.99
CA LEU A 27 -1.91 -1.88 -23.09
C LEU A 27 -2.39 -2.41 -21.74
N GLU A 28 -3.17 -3.49 -21.71
CA GLU A 28 -3.59 -4.14 -20.46
C GLU A 28 -2.38 -4.62 -19.63
N LYS A 29 -1.40 -5.25 -20.29
CA LYS A 29 -0.16 -5.69 -19.64
C LYS A 29 0.65 -4.52 -19.08
N ILE A 30 0.74 -3.42 -19.81
CA ILE A 30 1.42 -2.20 -19.34
C ILE A 30 0.70 -1.65 -18.09
N ASN A 31 -0.62 -1.50 -18.14
CA ASN A 31 -1.41 -0.99 -17.01
C ASN A 31 -1.24 -1.88 -15.76
N LYS A 32 -1.24 -3.20 -15.93
CA LYS A 32 -1.01 -4.14 -14.83
C LYS A 32 0.40 -4.00 -14.24
N LEU A 33 1.42 -3.87 -15.09
CA LEU A 33 2.80 -3.65 -14.63
C LEU A 33 2.94 -2.32 -13.88
N GLU A 34 2.30 -1.25 -14.36
CA GLU A 34 2.29 0.05 -13.69
C GLU A 34 1.63 -0.03 -12.30
N GLN A 35 0.50 -0.74 -12.19
CA GLN A 35 -0.16 -0.97 -10.90
C GLN A 35 0.77 -1.74 -9.94
N GLN A 36 1.40 -2.81 -10.40
CA GLN A 36 2.34 -3.59 -9.57
C GLN A 36 3.55 -2.76 -9.13
N ILE A 37 4.08 -1.90 -10.01
CA ILE A 37 5.17 -0.97 -9.65
C ILE A 37 4.71 -0.01 -8.56
N GLN A 38 3.48 0.50 -8.64
CA GLN A 38 2.94 1.42 -7.65
C GLN A 38 2.75 0.74 -6.29
N GLU A 39 2.19 -0.46 -6.26
CA GLU A 39 2.07 -1.29 -5.05
C GLU A 39 3.44 -1.57 -4.42
N LEU A 40 4.44 -1.92 -5.23
CA LEU A 40 5.81 -2.16 -4.76
C LEU A 40 6.46 -0.90 -4.16
N LYS A 41 6.24 0.27 -4.78
CA LYS A 41 6.73 1.55 -4.24
C LYS A 41 6.12 1.84 -2.87
N GLU A 42 4.83 1.58 -2.70
CA GLU A 42 4.13 1.77 -1.43
C GLU A 42 4.63 0.81 -0.35
N LEU A 43 4.81 -0.46 -0.68
CA LEU A 43 5.39 -1.46 0.22
C LEU A 43 6.81 -1.07 0.65
N LYS A 44 7.65 -0.60 -0.28
CA LYS A 44 9.01 -0.13 0.04
C LYS A 44 9.00 1.09 0.96
N ALA A 45 8.07 2.03 0.74
CA ALA A 45 7.92 3.19 1.59
C ALA A 45 7.46 2.79 3.01
N GLN A 46 6.54 1.83 3.11
CA GLN A 46 6.08 1.28 4.38
C GLN A 46 7.21 0.56 5.12
N GLN A 47 8.00 -0.25 4.43
CA GLN A 47 9.16 -0.94 5.01
C GLN A 47 10.17 0.06 5.57
N LYS A 48 10.51 1.10 4.81
CA LYS A 48 11.43 2.16 5.26
C LYS A 48 10.91 2.86 6.51
N ALA A 49 9.61 3.20 6.55
CA ALA A 49 8.99 3.81 7.71
C ALA A 49 9.03 2.87 8.93
N GLY A 50 8.79 1.57 8.73
CA GLY A 50 8.87 0.56 9.79
C GLY A 50 10.27 0.43 10.37
N THR A 51 11.31 0.42 9.53
CA THR A 51 12.71 0.39 9.98
C THR A 51 13.06 1.60 10.85
N VAL A 52 12.63 2.81 10.44
CA VAL A 52 12.88 4.03 11.25
C VAL A 52 12.21 3.94 12.62
N LYS A 53 10.95 3.48 12.68
CA LYS A 53 10.23 3.29 13.96
C LYS A 53 10.93 2.24 14.83
N GLN A 54 11.40 1.14 14.24
CA GLN A 54 12.14 0.09 14.95
C GLN A 54 13.45 0.63 15.52
N GLU A 55 14.23 1.39 14.76
CA GLU A 55 15.49 1.99 15.21
C GLU A 55 15.27 2.95 16.39
N GLN A 56 14.27 3.83 16.28
CA GLN A 56 13.89 4.76 17.35
C GLN A 56 13.44 4.00 18.61
N CYS A 57 12.63 2.95 18.43
CA CYS A 57 12.25 2.08 19.53
C CYS A 57 13.45 1.39 20.17
N LEU A 58 14.37 0.82 19.38
CA LEU A 58 15.56 0.15 19.90
C LEU A 58 16.40 1.12 20.73
N LYS A 59 16.56 2.36 20.26
CA LYS A 59 17.28 3.41 20.99
C LYS A 59 16.62 3.76 22.33
N ALA A 60 15.28 3.81 22.39
CA ALA A 60 14.55 4.22 23.59
C ALA A 60 14.25 3.08 24.57
N VAL A 61 13.98 1.87 24.07
CA VAL A 61 13.42 0.73 24.82
C VAL A 61 14.42 -0.43 24.92
N GLY A 62 15.29 -0.63 23.92
CA GLY A 62 16.34 -1.65 23.95
C GLY A 62 15.84 -3.10 23.86
N ARG A 63 14.62 -3.35 23.38
CA ARG A 63 14.03 -4.70 23.29
C ARG A 63 13.75 -5.08 21.84
N GLU A 64 14.66 -5.86 21.27
CA GLU A 64 14.64 -6.17 19.83
C GLU A 64 13.31 -6.75 19.33
N LYS A 65 12.84 -7.87 19.90
CA LYS A 65 11.57 -8.49 19.48
C LYS A 65 10.36 -7.55 19.59
N PHE A 66 10.33 -6.74 20.65
CA PHE A 66 9.28 -5.74 20.86
C PHE A 66 9.36 -4.63 19.80
N CYS A 67 10.56 -4.11 19.54
CA CYS A 67 10.78 -3.01 18.61
C CYS A 67 10.60 -3.42 17.14
N THR A 68 10.96 -4.64 16.77
CA THR A 68 10.61 -5.22 15.47
C THR A 68 9.10 -5.29 15.30
N CYS A 69 8.40 -5.82 16.31
CA CYS A 69 6.93 -5.87 16.27
C CYS A 69 6.30 -4.49 16.12
N LEU A 70 6.78 -3.48 16.86
CA LEU A 70 6.30 -2.10 16.76
C LEU A 70 6.55 -1.50 15.38
N GLY A 71 7.76 -1.66 14.84
CA GLY A 71 8.12 -1.15 13.52
C GLY A 71 7.23 -1.72 12.41
N GLU A 72 6.86 -3.00 12.51
CA GLU A 72 5.99 -3.70 11.55
C GLU A 72 4.50 -3.39 11.74
N SER A 73 4.05 -3.15 12.97
CA SER A 73 2.61 -3.13 13.29
C SER A 73 2.03 -1.73 13.48
N LEU A 74 2.84 -0.69 13.74
CA LEU A 74 2.32 0.66 13.91
C LEU A 74 1.69 1.21 12.62
N PRO A 75 0.53 1.90 12.69
CA PRO A 75 -0.07 2.57 11.54
C PRO A 75 0.94 3.45 10.81
N ARG A 76 0.85 3.52 9.48
CA ARG A 76 1.85 4.16 8.61
C ARG A 76 2.09 5.61 9.04
N GLU A 77 1.01 6.32 9.32
CA GLU A 77 0.91 7.71 9.74
C GLU A 77 1.42 7.98 11.17
N VAL A 78 1.58 6.95 12.01
CA VAL A 78 2.02 7.09 13.40
C VAL A 78 3.55 6.96 13.47
N SER A 79 4.24 8.05 13.84
CA SER A 79 5.67 8.03 14.16
C SER A 79 5.92 7.36 15.51
N PHE A 80 7.18 6.99 15.81
CA PHE A 80 7.53 6.46 17.13
C PHE A 80 7.27 7.48 18.25
N GLU A 81 7.54 8.76 18.00
CA GLU A 81 7.29 9.84 18.97
C GLU A 81 5.79 9.99 19.27
N GLN A 82 4.96 9.94 18.22
CA GLN A 82 3.50 9.97 18.37
C GLN A 82 3.01 8.74 19.13
N TYR A 83 3.55 7.56 18.84
CA TYR A 83 3.28 6.35 19.61
C TYR A 83 3.58 6.55 21.09
N ILE A 84 4.77 7.04 21.45
CA ILE A 84 5.13 7.32 22.85
C ILE A 84 4.15 8.31 23.48
N HIS A 85 3.85 9.42 22.80
CA HIS A 85 2.89 10.39 23.29
C HIS A 85 1.51 9.76 23.54
N THR A 86 1.00 8.96 22.59
CA THR A 86 -0.29 8.29 22.72
C THR A 86 -0.35 7.32 23.89
N ILE A 87 0.70 6.52 24.14
CA ILE A 87 0.65 5.49 25.19
C ILE A 87 0.85 6.06 26.61
N VAL A 88 1.52 7.20 26.76
CA VAL A 88 1.77 7.82 28.07
C VAL A 88 0.73 8.86 28.46
N THR A 89 -0.07 9.31 27.49
CA THR A 89 -1.07 10.36 27.69
C THR A 89 -2.44 9.72 27.92
N PRO A 90 -3.13 10.01 29.03
CA PRO A 90 -4.49 9.55 29.27
C PRO A 90 -5.43 9.87 28.09
N LYS A 91 -6.32 8.93 27.75
CA LYS A 91 -7.15 9.00 26.53
C LYS A 91 -8.08 10.22 26.50
N ASP A 92 -8.57 10.66 27.65
CA ASP A 92 -9.34 11.89 27.85
C ASP A 92 -8.51 13.15 27.56
N THR A 93 -7.23 13.15 27.93
CA THR A 93 -6.30 14.28 27.68
C THR A 93 -5.78 14.35 26.23
N LEU A 94 -5.94 13.28 25.44
CA LEU A 94 -5.66 13.28 24.01
C LEU A 94 -6.70 14.07 23.19
N GLY A 95 -7.80 14.53 23.80
CA GLY A 95 -8.91 15.13 23.07
C GLY A 95 -9.74 14.11 22.29
N TYR A 96 -9.63 12.83 22.64
CA TYR A 96 -10.23 11.70 21.92
C TYR A 96 -11.74 11.87 21.66
N ALA A 97 -12.49 12.41 22.63
CA ALA A 97 -13.93 12.62 22.49
C ALA A 97 -14.32 13.61 21.38
N GLY A 98 -13.41 14.54 21.01
CA GLY A 98 -13.62 15.51 19.95
C GLY A 98 -13.04 15.10 18.59
N MET A 99 -12.41 13.92 18.50
CA MET A 99 -11.81 13.41 17.27
C MET A 99 -12.84 12.80 16.31
N THR A 100 -12.51 12.76 15.02
CA THR A 100 -13.28 11.99 14.04
C THR A 100 -13.15 10.48 14.31
N ALA A 101 -14.05 9.67 13.75
CA ALA A 101 -14.00 8.21 13.90
C ALA A 101 -12.68 7.62 13.39
N GLU A 102 -12.12 8.17 12.30
CA GLU A 102 -10.85 7.74 11.73
C GLU A 102 -9.68 8.05 12.68
N GLN A 103 -9.65 9.24 13.26
CA GLN A 103 -8.63 9.63 14.24
C GLN A 103 -8.69 8.76 15.49
N GLN A 104 -9.90 8.52 16.01
CA GLN A 104 -10.14 7.63 17.13
C GLN A 104 -9.62 6.21 16.84
N LYS A 105 -9.92 5.69 15.65
CA LYS A 105 -9.43 4.39 15.20
C LYS A 105 -7.90 4.31 15.15
N VAL A 106 -7.21 5.37 14.70
CA VAL A 106 -5.74 5.41 14.69
C VAL A 106 -5.18 5.34 16.11
N ILE A 107 -5.79 6.06 17.07
CA ILE A 107 -5.39 6.00 18.48
C ILE A 107 -5.61 4.59 19.05
N ASP A 108 -6.78 4.00 18.81
CA ASP A 108 -7.12 2.66 19.31
C ASP A 108 -6.18 1.60 18.76
N LEU A 109 -5.91 1.61 17.45
CA LEU A 109 -4.94 0.71 16.82
C LEU A 109 -3.53 0.90 17.40
N THR A 110 -3.13 2.14 17.68
CA THR A 110 -1.82 2.43 18.26
C THR A 110 -1.68 1.81 19.66
N ILE A 111 -2.75 1.87 20.47
CA ILE A 111 -2.79 1.27 21.80
C ILE A 111 -2.81 -0.26 21.70
N GLU A 112 -3.62 -0.83 20.81
CA GLU A 112 -3.72 -2.28 20.61
C GLU A 112 -2.37 -2.90 20.18
N VAL A 113 -1.63 -2.21 19.30
CA VAL A 113 -0.30 -2.64 18.86
C VAL A 113 0.67 -2.78 20.03
N ARG A 114 0.59 -1.91 21.04
CA ARG A 114 1.43 -2.03 22.25
C ARG A 114 1.19 -3.35 22.94
N GLU A 115 -0.07 -3.68 23.24
CA GLU A 115 -0.43 -4.91 23.95
C GLU A 115 0.05 -6.14 23.19
N LYS A 116 -0.23 -6.19 21.88
CA LYS A 116 0.26 -7.24 20.97
C LYS A 116 1.78 -7.39 21.01
N CYS A 117 2.52 -6.30 21.03
CA CYS A 117 3.98 -6.35 20.97
C CYS A 117 4.64 -6.65 22.31
N ILE A 118 4.03 -6.27 23.43
CA ILE A 118 4.52 -6.60 24.78
C ILE A 118 4.66 -8.11 24.94
N GLU A 119 3.66 -8.88 24.49
CA GLU A 119 3.67 -10.35 24.54
C GLU A 119 4.89 -10.97 23.82
N LYS A 120 5.42 -10.31 22.79
CA LYS A 120 6.55 -10.84 21.99
C LYS A 120 7.94 -10.55 22.57
N GLY A 121 8.08 -9.53 23.42
CA GLY A 121 9.41 -9.00 23.78
C GLY A 121 9.63 -8.70 25.26
N PHE A 122 8.57 -8.71 26.08
CA PHE A 122 8.67 -8.45 27.51
C PHE A 122 8.51 -9.69 28.39
N PHE A 123 7.72 -10.66 27.95
CA PHE A 123 7.52 -11.91 28.67
C PHE A 123 8.30 -13.05 28.00
N LYS A 124 8.85 -13.95 28.82
CA LYS A 124 9.67 -15.10 28.39
C LYS A 124 8.79 -16.27 28.03
#